data_AF-A0A6G3CB10-F1
#
_entry.id   AF-A0A6G3CB10-F1
#
_cell.length_a   1.000
_cell.length_b   1.000
_cell.length_c   1.000
_cell.angle_alpha   90.00
_cell.angle_beta   90.00
_cell.angle_gamma   90.00
#
_symmetry.space_group_name_H-M   'P 1'
#
loop_
_entity.id
_entity.type
_entity.pdbx_description
1 polymer ?
#
loop_
_entity_poly.entity_id
_entity_poly.type
_entity_poly.pdbx_seq_one_letter_code
_entity_poly.pdbx_strand_id
1 'polypeptide(L)'
;MTSEDVTGVVVEFLDGDRTWTERDGTLHVPVLLGPGPVLVGPVGVAPGVWEVFRDRARTWADAEGVEPATGPIAHSLAGALAAQLLTDTLTGVAETGEAHVVHGPDLTADRVTVTGAPVSEAVAVRLGGAPAEPFPAPEDALGAAGVLTARWTGLFAFPQGEDLPQMPLALRAAEHRSDRTGTVTAWAAHQETAAIAAALAALRDRGTGAPGVPAAGLTREHWLLDGALRHLAREEGDSRDTDTPPHAEGRRVLAEVRALLGGAEPVLAVTRYAGVGWPLAEVTAAGRPLGRGWGPTAADATYAALCTALAVAQSGGTADRLSTDALLTADGTARAALREQLSATAVHEGHPRRTDPVLGELPFWHGPVTVRAVPTTAEESGDADH
;
A
#
# COMPACT_ATOMS: atom_id res chain seq x y z
N MET A 1 8.20 -24.89 -15.45
CA MET A 1 8.04 -26.29 -15.05
C MET A 1 8.11 -27.13 -16.32
N THR A 2 9.21 -27.85 -16.55
CA THR A 2 9.33 -28.78 -17.69
C THR A 2 8.51 -30.03 -17.39
N SER A 3 7.77 -30.54 -18.38
CA SER A 3 6.71 -31.56 -18.21
C SER A 3 7.17 -32.96 -17.78
N GLU A 4 8.42 -33.15 -17.36
CA GLU A 4 9.01 -34.48 -17.12
C GLU A 4 8.83 -35.03 -15.69
N ASP A 5 8.31 -34.25 -14.73
CA ASP A 5 8.21 -34.66 -13.30
C ASP A 5 6.77 -34.81 -12.74
N VAL A 6 5.73 -34.71 -13.57
CA VAL A 6 4.34 -34.90 -13.09
C VAL A 6 3.96 -36.38 -13.12
N THR A 7 3.90 -37.00 -11.94
CA THR A 7 3.50 -38.40 -11.74
C THR A 7 2.01 -38.61 -11.50
N GLY A 8 1.25 -37.56 -11.19
CA GLY A 8 -0.20 -37.66 -10.96
C GLY A 8 -0.94 -36.31 -11.00
N VAL A 9 -2.25 -36.38 -11.18
CA VAL A 9 -3.16 -35.21 -11.13
C VAL A 9 -4.34 -35.55 -10.23
N VAL A 10 -4.71 -34.64 -9.34
CA VAL A 10 -5.84 -34.79 -8.42
C VAL A 10 -6.69 -33.53 -8.41
N VAL A 11 -8.00 -33.67 -8.60
CA VAL A 11 -8.98 -32.62 -8.31
C VAL A 11 -9.45 -32.77 -6.87
N GLU A 12 -9.15 -31.78 -6.04
CA GLU A 12 -9.46 -31.80 -4.60
C GLU A 12 -10.76 -31.04 -4.37
N PHE A 13 -11.86 -31.76 -4.12
CA PHE A 13 -13.12 -31.14 -3.72
C PHE A 13 -13.12 -30.84 -2.21
N LEU A 14 -13.16 -29.57 -1.87
CA LEU A 14 -13.02 -29.04 -0.51
C LEU A 14 -14.34 -28.42 -0.04
N ASP A 15 -14.58 -28.48 1.26
CA ASP A 15 -15.69 -27.81 1.94
C ASP A 15 -15.20 -27.08 3.19
N GLY A 16 -15.84 -25.95 3.52
CA GLY A 16 -15.48 -25.13 4.68
C GLY A 16 -14.01 -24.71 4.65
N ASP A 17 -13.27 -25.00 5.72
CA ASP A 17 -11.87 -24.59 5.86
C ASP A 17 -10.86 -25.68 5.49
N ARG A 18 -11.32 -26.75 4.84
CA ARG A 18 -10.46 -27.89 4.51
C ARG A 18 -9.44 -27.57 3.43
N THR A 19 -8.35 -28.34 3.50
CA THR A 19 -7.15 -28.22 2.67
C THR A 19 -6.64 -29.63 2.37
N TRP A 20 -5.59 -29.76 1.54
CA TRP A 20 -4.99 -31.05 1.21
C TRP A 20 -3.56 -31.15 1.73
N THR A 21 -3.03 -32.38 1.79
CA THR A 21 -1.62 -32.63 2.04
C THR A 21 -0.88 -32.68 0.72
N GLU A 22 0.16 -31.88 0.59
CA GLU A 22 1.02 -31.85 -0.60
C GLU A 22 1.68 -33.23 -0.83
N ARG A 23 1.72 -33.64 -2.10
CA ARG A 23 2.35 -34.90 -2.53
C ARG A 23 3.30 -34.61 -3.68
N ASP A 24 4.56 -35.00 -3.50
CA ASP A 24 5.59 -34.82 -4.53
C ASP A 24 5.13 -35.40 -5.88
N GLY A 25 5.37 -34.64 -6.95
CA GLY A 25 5.01 -35.01 -8.31
C GLY A 25 3.51 -35.07 -8.61
N THR A 26 2.65 -34.52 -7.75
CA THR A 26 1.19 -34.45 -7.99
C THR A 26 0.73 -33.02 -8.26
N LEU A 27 0.01 -32.82 -9.38
CA LEU A 27 -0.69 -31.57 -9.64
C LEU A 27 -2.07 -31.58 -8.98
N HIS A 28 -2.28 -30.66 -8.04
CA HIS A 28 -3.56 -30.48 -7.37
C HIS A 28 -4.38 -29.37 -8.04
N VAL A 29 -5.68 -29.62 -8.22
CA VAL A 29 -6.68 -28.64 -8.66
C VAL A 29 -7.70 -28.50 -7.54
N PRO A 30 -7.57 -27.50 -6.64
CA PRO A 30 -8.51 -27.32 -5.56
C PRO A 30 -9.83 -26.75 -6.08
N VAL A 31 -10.93 -27.27 -5.54
CA VAL A 31 -12.29 -26.84 -5.83
C VAL A 31 -13.04 -26.67 -4.52
N LEU A 32 -13.28 -25.43 -4.10
CA LEU A 32 -14.07 -25.15 -2.90
C LEU A 32 -15.55 -25.07 -3.23
N LEU A 33 -16.32 -25.94 -2.58
CA LEU A 33 -17.77 -25.94 -2.59
C LEU A 33 -18.28 -25.48 -1.21
N GLY A 34 -19.32 -24.65 -1.14
CA GLY A 34 -19.83 -24.19 0.16
C GLY A 34 -20.72 -22.95 0.09
N PRO A 35 -21.13 -22.41 1.26
CA PRO A 35 -22.10 -21.31 1.38
C PRO A 35 -21.56 -19.92 0.99
N GLY A 36 -20.39 -19.85 0.36
CA GLY A 36 -19.77 -18.60 -0.10
C GLY A 36 -19.48 -18.65 -1.61
N PRO A 37 -18.54 -17.86 -2.13
CA PRO A 37 -18.10 -18.02 -3.51
C PRO A 37 -17.46 -19.41 -3.70
N VAL A 38 -17.75 -20.02 -4.84
CA VAL A 38 -17.11 -21.26 -5.28
C VAL A 38 -15.78 -20.90 -5.91
N LEU A 39 -14.71 -21.60 -5.52
CA LEU A 39 -13.35 -21.32 -5.99
C LEU A 39 -12.82 -22.52 -6.76
N VAL A 40 -12.15 -22.29 -7.89
CA VAL A 40 -11.59 -23.34 -8.75
C VAL A 40 -10.18 -22.98 -9.16
N GLY A 41 -9.22 -23.87 -8.88
CA GLY A 41 -7.80 -23.56 -9.03
C GLY A 41 -7.36 -22.50 -8.01
N PRO A 42 -6.07 -22.15 -7.92
CA PRO A 42 -5.09 -22.35 -8.98
C PRO A 42 -4.52 -23.76 -9.00
N VAL A 43 -4.03 -24.20 -10.17
CA VAL A 43 -3.44 -25.53 -10.32
C VAL A 43 -2.00 -25.53 -9.80
N GLY A 44 -1.67 -26.52 -8.96
CA GLY A 44 -0.29 -26.75 -8.51
C GLY A 44 0.26 -25.72 -7.52
N VAL A 45 -0.60 -24.88 -6.91
CA VAL A 45 -0.17 -24.02 -5.81
C VAL A 45 -0.02 -24.82 -4.51
N ALA A 46 0.79 -24.32 -3.59
CA ALA A 46 0.91 -24.90 -2.26
C ALA A 46 -0.39 -24.71 -1.44
N PRO A 47 -0.76 -25.64 -0.54
CA PRO A 47 -1.97 -25.52 0.30
C PRO A 47 -2.06 -24.19 1.07
N GLY A 48 -0.94 -23.70 1.61
CA GLY A 48 -0.91 -22.45 2.36
C GLY A 48 -1.22 -21.20 1.51
N VAL A 49 -0.82 -21.19 0.23
CA VAL A 49 -1.17 -20.10 -0.72
C VAL A 49 -2.67 -20.14 -1.02
N TRP A 50 -3.20 -21.35 -1.21
CA TRP A 50 -4.63 -21.56 -1.44
C TRP A 50 -5.49 -21.10 -0.27
N GLU A 51 -5.10 -21.42 0.96
CA GLU A 51 -5.81 -20.97 2.17
C GLU A 51 -5.93 -19.45 2.21
N VAL A 52 -4.83 -18.72 1.96
CA VAL A 52 -4.85 -17.25 1.97
C VAL A 52 -5.72 -16.70 0.84
N PHE A 53 -5.68 -17.28 -0.36
CA PHE A 53 -6.55 -16.87 -1.46
C PHE A 53 -8.03 -17.12 -1.13
N ARG A 54 -8.37 -18.28 -0.58
CA ARG A 54 -9.73 -18.62 -0.14
C ARG A 54 -10.26 -17.59 0.85
N ASP A 55 -9.50 -17.32 1.89
CA ASP A 55 -9.93 -16.44 2.98
C ASP A 55 -10.07 -14.99 2.49
N ARG A 56 -9.21 -14.58 1.56
CA ARG A 56 -9.30 -13.29 0.87
C ARG A 56 -10.55 -13.20 0.00
N ALA A 57 -10.82 -14.19 -0.84
CA ALA A 57 -12.01 -14.21 -1.70
C ALA A 57 -13.31 -14.16 -0.88
N ARG A 58 -13.35 -14.86 0.27
CA ARG A 58 -14.48 -14.77 1.22
C ARG A 58 -14.62 -13.37 1.82
N THR A 59 -13.52 -12.77 2.27
CA THR A 59 -13.53 -11.40 2.81
C THR A 59 -14.08 -10.40 1.79
N TRP A 60 -13.73 -10.57 0.51
CA TRP A 60 -14.30 -9.78 -0.57
C TRP A 60 -15.81 -10.03 -0.76
N ALA A 61 -16.23 -11.30 -0.79
CA ALA A 61 -17.64 -11.65 -0.96
C ALA A 61 -18.52 -11.10 0.17
N ASP A 62 -18.07 -11.27 1.42
CA ASP A 62 -18.79 -10.84 2.62
C ASP A 62 -18.99 -9.32 2.63
N ALA A 63 -17.91 -8.56 2.38
CA ALA A 63 -17.96 -7.11 2.41
C ALA A 63 -18.54 -6.47 1.13
N GLU A 64 -18.83 -7.24 0.09
CA GLU A 64 -19.67 -6.82 -1.04
C GLU A 64 -21.13 -7.32 -0.93
N GLY A 65 -21.45 -8.14 0.07
CA GLY A 65 -22.79 -8.72 0.23
C GLY A 65 -23.15 -9.69 -0.90
N VAL A 66 -22.15 -10.37 -1.47
CA VAL A 66 -22.34 -11.27 -2.60
C VAL A 66 -23.09 -12.53 -2.17
N GLU A 67 -24.25 -12.77 -2.78
CA GLU A 67 -25.03 -13.96 -2.50
C GLU A 67 -24.32 -15.24 -2.98
N PRO A 68 -24.47 -16.37 -2.27
CA PRO A 68 -23.85 -17.62 -2.66
C PRO A 68 -24.42 -18.16 -3.98
N ALA A 69 -23.56 -18.82 -4.76
CA ALA A 69 -23.97 -19.46 -6.00
C ALA A 69 -24.89 -20.67 -5.75
N THR A 70 -25.92 -20.86 -6.59
CA THR A 70 -26.93 -21.91 -6.39
C THR A 70 -26.34 -23.32 -6.52
N GLY A 71 -26.31 -24.07 -5.40
CA GLY A 71 -25.52 -25.29 -5.20
C GLY A 71 -25.37 -26.26 -6.39
N PRO A 72 -26.42 -26.96 -6.86
CA PRO A 72 -26.24 -28.03 -7.85
C PRO A 72 -25.66 -27.57 -9.20
N ILE A 73 -26.07 -26.39 -9.67
CA ILE A 73 -25.61 -25.83 -10.94
C ILE A 73 -24.21 -25.23 -10.76
N ALA A 74 -23.98 -24.52 -9.65
CA ALA A 74 -22.66 -23.98 -9.30
C ALA A 74 -21.60 -25.08 -9.19
N HIS A 75 -21.92 -26.22 -8.57
CA HIS A 75 -21.01 -27.37 -8.47
C HIS A 75 -20.70 -27.99 -9.83
N SER A 76 -21.69 -28.04 -10.74
CA SER A 76 -21.49 -28.56 -12.10
C SER A 76 -20.58 -27.63 -12.91
N LEU A 77 -20.80 -26.32 -12.80
CA LEU A 77 -19.92 -25.31 -13.39
C LEU A 77 -18.50 -25.40 -12.81
N ALA A 78 -18.36 -25.56 -11.48
CA ALA A 78 -17.08 -25.71 -10.81
C ALA A 78 -16.29 -26.92 -11.36
N GLY A 79 -16.96 -28.06 -11.53
CA GLY A 79 -16.36 -29.25 -12.13
C GLY A 79 -15.92 -29.03 -13.57
N ALA A 80 -16.72 -28.32 -14.36
CA ALA A 80 -16.38 -27.97 -15.74
C ALA A 80 -15.17 -27.02 -15.82
N LEU A 81 -15.15 -25.98 -14.99
CA LEU A 81 -14.01 -25.05 -14.88
C LEU A 81 -12.75 -25.77 -14.39
N ALA A 82 -12.86 -26.70 -13.45
CA ALA A 82 -11.72 -27.46 -12.95
C ALA A 82 -11.12 -28.35 -14.06
N ALA A 83 -11.98 -29.02 -14.84
CA ALA A 83 -11.55 -29.83 -15.97
C ALA A 83 -10.92 -28.98 -17.08
N GLN A 84 -11.50 -27.81 -17.38
CA GLN A 84 -10.95 -26.87 -18.34
C GLN A 84 -9.58 -26.36 -17.90
N LEU A 85 -9.50 -25.79 -16.69
CA LEU A 85 -8.26 -25.23 -16.15
C LEU A 85 -7.13 -26.27 -16.08
N LEU A 86 -7.44 -27.50 -15.71
CA LEU A 86 -6.49 -28.60 -15.74
C LEU A 86 -6.00 -28.89 -17.17
N THR A 87 -6.91 -28.96 -18.14
CA THR A 87 -6.58 -29.21 -19.55
C THR A 87 -5.71 -28.10 -20.11
N ASP A 88 -6.08 -26.85 -19.83
CA ASP A 88 -5.34 -25.66 -20.28
C ASP A 88 -3.94 -25.63 -19.62
N THR A 89 -3.82 -26.03 -18.35
CA THR A 89 -2.52 -26.15 -17.67
C THR A 89 -1.64 -27.24 -18.29
N LEU A 90 -2.17 -28.44 -18.53
CA LEU A 90 -1.44 -29.56 -19.11
C LEU A 90 -1.01 -29.30 -20.56
N THR A 91 -1.76 -28.48 -21.30
CA THR A 91 -1.45 -28.09 -22.68
C THR A 91 -0.59 -26.83 -22.77
N GLY A 92 -0.29 -26.19 -21.64
CA GLY A 92 0.50 -24.95 -21.59
C GLY A 92 -0.24 -23.72 -22.11
N VAL A 93 -1.57 -23.76 -22.15
CA VAL A 93 -2.46 -22.66 -22.56
C VAL A 93 -2.82 -21.76 -21.39
N ALA A 94 -2.99 -22.33 -20.19
CA ALA A 94 -3.37 -21.58 -18.99
C ALA A 94 -2.28 -20.58 -18.57
N GLU A 95 -2.71 -19.42 -18.08
CA GLU A 95 -1.79 -18.48 -17.44
C GLU A 95 -1.33 -19.05 -16.09
N THR A 96 -0.09 -18.74 -15.70
CA THR A 96 0.43 -19.22 -14.41
C THR A 96 -0.39 -18.63 -13.26
N GLY A 97 -0.92 -19.48 -12.39
CA GLY A 97 -1.74 -19.05 -11.26
C GLY A 97 -3.19 -18.74 -11.61
N GLU A 98 -3.66 -19.09 -12.81
CA GLU A 98 -5.06 -18.91 -13.20
C GLU A 98 -6.02 -19.67 -12.26
N ALA A 99 -7.08 -18.99 -11.84
CA ALA A 99 -8.15 -19.52 -11.00
C ALA A 99 -9.48 -18.83 -11.34
N HIS A 100 -10.58 -19.37 -10.81
CA HIS A 100 -11.91 -18.83 -10.99
C HIS A 100 -12.64 -18.64 -9.67
N VAL A 101 -13.40 -17.54 -9.58
CA VAL A 101 -14.34 -17.25 -8.50
C VAL A 101 -15.74 -17.23 -9.07
N VAL A 102 -16.55 -18.20 -8.68
CA VAL A 102 -17.96 -18.30 -9.09
C VAL A 102 -18.85 -17.77 -7.98
N HIS A 103 -19.71 -16.81 -8.31
CA HIS A 103 -20.51 -16.08 -7.33
C HIS A 103 -21.87 -15.63 -7.87
N GLY A 104 -22.76 -15.27 -6.94
CA GLY A 104 -24.08 -14.72 -7.23
C GLY A 104 -25.09 -15.75 -7.76
N PRO A 105 -26.39 -15.38 -7.79
CA PRO A 105 -27.45 -16.24 -8.28
C PRO A 105 -27.33 -16.53 -9.78
N ASP A 106 -26.74 -15.61 -10.54
CA ASP A 106 -26.52 -15.72 -11.99
C ASP A 106 -25.29 -16.55 -12.38
N LEU A 107 -24.57 -17.11 -11.39
CA LEU A 107 -23.37 -17.95 -11.59
C LEU A 107 -22.28 -17.24 -12.39
N THR A 108 -22.00 -15.98 -12.05
CA THR A 108 -20.90 -15.23 -12.66
C THR A 108 -19.58 -15.89 -12.29
N ALA A 109 -18.72 -16.13 -13.28
CA ALA A 109 -17.40 -16.75 -13.09
C ALA A 109 -16.31 -15.74 -13.45
N ASP A 110 -15.73 -15.11 -12.44
CA ASP A 110 -14.61 -14.18 -12.63
C ASP A 110 -13.31 -14.98 -12.73
N ARG A 111 -12.54 -14.74 -13.79
CA ARG A 111 -11.18 -15.25 -13.91
C ARG A 111 -10.21 -14.36 -13.14
N VAL A 112 -9.37 -14.97 -12.31
CA VAL A 112 -8.39 -14.29 -11.47
C VAL A 112 -7.02 -14.97 -11.57
N THR A 113 -5.98 -14.25 -11.14
CA THR A 113 -4.60 -14.75 -11.12
C THR A 113 -4.05 -14.73 -9.70
N VAL A 114 -3.53 -15.86 -9.25
CA VAL A 114 -2.89 -16.08 -7.95
C VAL A 114 -1.48 -16.58 -8.21
N THR A 115 -0.53 -15.65 -8.25
CA THR A 115 0.87 -15.96 -8.59
C THR A 115 1.59 -16.62 -7.43
N GLY A 116 1.34 -16.18 -6.18
CA GLY A 116 1.77 -16.77 -4.91
C GLY A 116 3.27 -17.07 -4.72
N ALA A 117 4.12 -16.74 -5.69
CA ALA A 117 5.54 -17.04 -5.64
C ALA A 117 6.23 -16.07 -4.67
N PRO A 118 6.90 -16.57 -3.61
CA PRO A 118 7.66 -15.71 -2.73
C PRO A 118 8.83 -15.09 -3.50
N VAL A 119 9.05 -13.80 -3.30
CA VAL A 119 10.25 -13.12 -3.80
C VAL A 119 11.32 -13.08 -2.72
N SER A 120 12.57 -13.17 -3.13
CA SER A 120 13.70 -13.00 -2.21
C SER A 120 13.71 -11.58 -1.67
N GLU A 121 13.25 -11.39 -0.44
CA GLU A 121 13.29 -10.09 0.22
C GLU A 121 14.74 -9.76 0.61
N ALA A 122 15.20 -8.55 0.26
CA ALA A 122 16.48 -8.06 0.72
C ALA A 122 16.43 -7.86 2.24
N VAL A 123 17.45 -8.33 2.95
CA VAL A 123 17.49 -8.33 4.43
C VAL A 123 17.33 -6.91 5.01
N ALA A 124 18.00 -5.92 4.39
CA ALA A 124 17.87 -4.50 4.73
C ALA A 124 18.37 -3.62 3.57
N VAL A 125 17.78 -2.44 3.41
CA VAL A 125 18.14 -1.47 2.36
C VAL A 125 18.40 -0.10 3.00
N ARG A 126 19.51 0.53 2.64
CA ARG A 126 19.86 1.88 3.13
C ARG A 126 19.53 2.97 2.13
N LEU A 127 19.03 4.11 2.61
CA LEU A 127 18.69 5.26 1.77
C LEU A 127 19.89 5.76 0.95
N GLY A 128 21.07 5.90 1.56
CA GLY A 128 22.29 6.35 0.87
C GLY A 128 22.77 5.41 -0.25
N GLY A 129 22.37 4.14 -0.21
CA GLY A 129 22.73 3.13 -1.23
C GLY A 129 21.56 2.71 -2.13
N ALA A 130 20.39 3.33 -1.99
CA ALA A 130 19.24 3.04 -2.84
C ALA A 130 19.46 3.64 -4.24
N PRO A 131 19.24 2.88 -5.33
CA PRO A 131 19.32 3.41 -6.68
C PRO A 131 18.26 4.50 -6.89
N ALA A 132 18.66 5.56 -7.60
CA ALA A 132 17.75 6.60 -8.07
C ALA A 132 16.98 6.08 -9.29
N GLU A 133 15.89 5.36 -9.03
CA GLU A 133 14.99 4.83 -10.05
C GLU A 133 14.02 5.93 -10.50
N PRO A 134 13.78 6.09 -11.82
CA PRO A 134 12.72 6.97 -12.28
C PRO A 134 11.38 6.49 -11.73
N PHE A 135 10.46 7.44 -11.50
CA PHE A 135 9.11 7.04 -11.18
C PHE A 135 8.46 6.35 -12.38
N PRO A 136 7.63 5.31 -12.14
CA PRO A 136 6.82 4.75 -13.20
C PRO A 136 5.92 5.83 -13.81
N ALA A 137 5.50 5.64 -15.05
CA ALA A 137 4.52 6.52 -15.67
C ALA A 137 3.22 6.50 -14.84
N PRO A 138 2.44 7.60 -14.83
CA PRO A 138 1.20 7.65 -14.05
C PRO A 138 0.24 6.49 -14.34
N GLU A 139 0.10 6.09 -15.60
CA GLU A 139 -0.70 4.96 -16.04
C GLU A 139 -0.19 3.61 -15.49
N ASP A 140 1.13 3.43 -15.43
CA ASP A 140 1.75 2.22 -14.87
C ASP A 140 1.56 2.17 -13.35
N ALA A 141 1.69 3.33 -12.68
CA ALA A 141 1.42 3.44 -11.24
C ALA A 141 -0.05 3.17 -10.91
N LEU A 142 -0.98 3.64 -11.75
CA LEU A 142 -2.40 3.32 -11.64
C LEU A 142 -2.67 1.83 -11.89
N GLY A 143 -2.05 1.24 -12.92
CA GLY A 143 -2.14 -0.20 -13.18
C GLY A 143 -1.63 -1.03 -12.00
N ALA A 144 -0.50 -0.63 -11.40
CA ALA A 144 0.05 -1.22 -10.18
C ALA A 144 -0.89 -1.08 -8.98
N ALA A 145 -1.51 0.08 -8.78
CA ALA A 145 -2.55 0.25 -7.76
C ALA A 145 -3.76 -0.65 -8.05
N GLY A 146 -4.12 -0.82 -9.33
CA GLY A 146 -5.15 -1.73 -9.81
C GLY A 146 -4.93 -3.18 -9.40
N VAL A 147 -3.68 -3.68 -9.47
CA VAL A 147 -3.31 -5.02 -8.99
C VAL A 147 -3.58 -5.18 -7.50
N LEU A 148 -3.25 -4.16 -6.70
CA LEU A 148 -3.50 -4.17 -5.25
C LEU A 148 -5.00 -4.09 -4.91
N THR A 149 -5.82 -3.63 -5.85
CA THR A 149 -7.28 -3.51 -5.72
C THR A 149 -8.10 -4.48 -6.54
N ALA A 150 -7.45 -5.47 -7.16
CA ALA A 150 -8.14 -6.44 -7.97
C ALA A 150 -9.18 -7.16 -7.11
N ARG A 151 -10.43 -7.20 -7.58
CA ARG A 151 -11.51 -7.92 -6.89
C ARG A 151 -11.07 -9.37 -6.66
N TRP A 152 -11.38 -9.91 -5.48
CA TRP A 152 -11.04 -11.26 -5.01
C TRP A 152 -9.59 -11.49 -4.55
N THR A 153 -8.60 -10.90 -5.22
CA THR A 153 -7.17 -11.17 -4.94
C THR A 153 -6.43 -10.00 -4.30
N GLY A 154 -6.93 -8.77 -4.46
CA GLY A 154 -6.34 -7.53 -3.98
C GLY A 154 -6.34 -7.39 -2.46
N LEU A 155 -5.41 -6.57 -1.97
CA LEU A 155 -5.23 -6.29 -0.54
C LEU A 155 -6.28 -5.32 0.02
N PHE A 156 -6.83 -4.46 -0.84
CA PHE A 156 -7.80 -3.44 -0.48
C PHE A 156 -8.81 -3.20 -1.60
N ALA A 157 -9.98 -2.67 -1.27
CA ALA A 157 -10.97 -2.19 -2.22
C ALA A 157 -10.94 -0.67 -2.28
N PHE A 158 -11.23 -0.13 -3.46
CA PHE A 158 -11.63 1.26 -3.58
C PHE A 158 -13.17 1.33 -3.59
N PRO A 159 -13.82 1.67 -2.46
CA PRO A 159 -15.27 1.82 -2.45
C PRO A 159 -15.69 2.91 -3.44
N GLN A 160 -16.93 2.82 -3.93
CA GLN A 160 -17.48 3.86 -4.80
C GLN A 160 -17.48 5.17 -4.01
N GLY A 161 -16.72 6.16 -4.50
CA GLY A 161 -16.40 7.40 -3.77
C GLY A 161 -17.56 8.39 -3.62
N GLU A 162 -18.80 7.89 -3.62
CA GLU A 162 -20.03 8.68 -3.55
C GLU A 162 -20.15 9.44 -2.23
N ASP A 163 -19.49 8.95 -1.16
CA ASP A 163 -19.57 9.52 0.18
C ASP A 163 -18.49 10.57 0.50
N LEU A 164 -17.46 10.73 -0.36
CA LEU A 164 -16.35 11.65 -0.09
C LEU A 164 -16.49 12.95 -0.89
N PRO A 165 -16.33 14.13 -0.26
CA PRO A 165 -16.23 15.40 -0.98
C PRO A 165 -15.08 15.37 -2.00
N GLN A 166 -15.38 15.73 -3.25
CA GLN A 166 -14.41 15.70 -4.36
C GLN A 166 -13.85 17.08 -4.73
N MET A 167 -14.18 18.11 -3.94
CA MET A 167 -13.70 19.48 -4.08
C MET A 167 -13.35 20.08 -2.71
N PRO A 168 -12.29 20.89 -2.60
CA PRO A 168 -11.29 21.22 -3.63
C PRO A 168 -10.25 20.10 -3.83
N LEU A 169 -10.32 19.00 -3.07
CA LEU A 169 -9.38 17.88 -3.12
C LEU A 169 -10.06 16.64 -3.69
N ALA A 170 -9.29 15.84 -4.43
CA ALA A 170 -9.69 14.48 -4.74
C ALA A 170 -9.40 13.60 -3.53
N LEU A 171 -10.45 13.05 -2.92
CA LEU A 171 -10.33 12.10 -1.81
C LEU A 171 -10.58 10.68 -2.31
N ARG A 172 -9.73 9.75 -1.87
CA ARG A 172 -9.90 8.33 -2.16
C ARG A 172 -9.71 7.50 -0.90
N ALA A 173 -10.70 6.66 -0.63
CA ALA A 173 -10.62 5.65 0.41
C ALA A 173 -10.02 4.35 -0.14
N ALA A 174 -9.28 3.63 0.71
CA ALA A 174 -8.86 2.26 0.53
C ALA A 174 -9.31 1.46 1.76
N GLU A 175 -10.19 0.49 1.54
CA GLU A 175 -10.70 -0.40 2.59
C GLU A 175 -9.94 -1.72 2.54
N HIS A 176 -9.40 -2.18 3.67
CA HIS A 176 -8.66 -3.44 3.70
C HIS A 176 -9.57 -4.65 3.46
N ARG A 177 -9.14 -5.57 2.58
CA ARG A 177 -9.88 -6.78 2.18
C ARG A 177 -9.05 -8.07 2.37
N SER A 178 -8.07 -8.03 3.26
CA SER A 178 -7.11 -9.11 3.50
C SER A 178 -6.97 -9.38 5.01
N ASP A 179 -5.76 -9.58 5.51
CA ASP A 179 -5.41 -9.84 6.92
C ASP A 179 -5.66 -8.64 7.87
N ARG A 180 -6.25 -7.55 7.36
CA ARG A 180 -6.49 -6.32 8.10
C ARG A 180 -7.89 -5.79 7.79
N THR A 181 -8.47 -5.07 8.75
CA THR A 181 -9.77 -4.42 8.63
C THR A 181 -9.63 -2.91 8.73
N GLY A 182 -10.64 -2.18 8.25
CA GLY A 182 -10.73 -0.73 8.36
C GLY A 182 -10.39 -0.01 7.06
N THR A 183 -10.55 1.31 7.09
CA THR A 183 -10.44 2.17 5.91
C THR A 183 -9.45 3.27 6.17
N VAL A 184 -8.56 3.50 5.21
CA VAL A 184 -7.69 4.67 5.17
C VAL A 184 -8.13 5.58 4.03
N THR A 185 -7.92 6.88 4.19
CA THR A 185 -8.20 7.86 3.14
C THR A 185 -6.96 8.66 2.82
N ALA A 186 -6.75 8.93 1.53
CA ALA A 186 -5.72 9.85 1.07
C ALA A 186 -6.34 10.94 0.19
N TRP A 187 -5.58 12.01 0.00
CA TRP A 187 -5.96 13.14 -0.82
C TRP A 187 -4.91 13.40 -1.89
N ALA A 188 -5.34 13.97 -3.01
CA ALA A 188 -4.43 14.55 -3.99
C ALA A 188 -5.14 15.67 -4.77
N ALA A 189 -4.41 16.31 -5.67
CA ALA A 189 -4.99 17.30 -6.59
C ALA A 189 -5.95 16.66 -7.62
N HIS A 190 -5.74 15.39 -7.99
CA HIS A 190 -6.51 14.67 -9.01
C HIS A 190 -6.85 13.25 -8.55
N GLN A 191 -7.95 12.68 -9.09
CA GLN A 191 -8.44 11.34 -8.72
C GLN A 191 -7.42 10.23 -8.92
N GLU A 192 -6.68 10.28 -10.03
CA GLU A 192 -5.65 9.31 -10.37
C GLU A 192 -4.54 9.28 -9.30
N THR A 193 -4.02 10.45 -8.96
CA THR A 193 -3.01 10.58 -7.90
C THR A 193 -3.57 10.21 -6.53
N ALA A 194 -4.84 10.49 -6.26
CA ALA A 194 -5.49 10.12 -5.00
C ALA A 194 -5.62 8.60 -4.86
N ALA A 195 -5.86 7.87 -5.95
CA ALA A 195 -5.85 6.40 -5.95
C ALA A 195 -4.48 5.83 -5.60
N ILE A 196 -3.42 6.38 -6.19
CA ILE A 196 -2.04 6.00 -5.86
C ILE A 196 -1.73 6.34 -4.39
N ALA A 197 -2.07 7.53 -3.93
CA ALA A 197 -1.84 7.97 -2.55
C ALA A 197 -2.62 7.09 -1.54
N ALA A 198 -3.85 6.67 -1.86
CA ALA A 198 -4.64 5.78 -1.02
C ALA A 198 -4.05 4.37 -0.96
N ALA A 199 -3.55 3.85 -2.07
CA ALA A 199 -2.82 2.58 -2.10
C ALA A 199 -1.56 2.64 -1.22
N LEU A 200 -0.76 3.71 -1.33
CA LEU A 200 0.41 3.91 -0.47
C LEU A 200 0.02 4.06 1.01
N ALA A 201 -1.06 4.77 1.32
CA ALA A 201 -1.57 4.89 2.68
C ALA A 201 -2.00 3.53 3.26
N ALA A 202 -2.67 2.69 2.48
CA ALA A 202 -3.06 1.35 2.91
C ALA A 202 -1.83 0.47 3.16
N LEU A 203 -0.81 0.53 2.31
CA LEU A 203 0.44 -0.20 2.53
C LEU A 203 1.21 0.28 3.77
N ARG A 204 1.21 1.59 4.06
CA ARG A 204 1.74 2.14 5.32
C ARG A 204 0.99 1.59 6.53
N ASP A 205 -0.35 1.57 6.47
CA ASP A 205 -1.17 1.09 7.58
C ASP A 205 -0.90 -0.38 7.91
N ARG A 206 -0.64 -1.23 6.90
CA ARG A 206 -0.20 -2.63 7.09
C ARG A 206 1.14 -2.77 7.82
N GLY A 207 1.99 -1.74 7.77
CA GLY A 207 3.26 -1.71 8.50
C GLY A 207 3.14 -1.33 9.97
N THR A 208 1.96 -0.88 10.42
CA THR A 208 1.75 -0.48 11.82
C THR A 208 1.94 -1.66 12.78
N GLY A 209 2.58 -1.40 13.92
CA GLY A 209 2.90 -2.43 14.93
C GLY A 209 4.25 -3.14 14.72
N ALA A 210 4.92 -2.97 13.56
CA ALA A 210 6.30 -3.41 13.38
C ALA A 210 7.30 -2.40 14.01
N PRO A 211 8.49 -2.85 14.46
CA PRO A 211 9.54 -1.93 14.89
C PRO A 211 9.98 -1.02 13.74
N GLY A 212 9.98 0.30 13.99
CA GLY A 212 10.34 1.33 13.00
C GLY A 212 9.17 2.20 12.57
N VAL A 213 9.40 3.01 11.54
CA VAL A 213 8.40 3.92 10.96
C VAL A 213 7.79 3.27 9.72
N PRO A 214 6.48 2.96 9.71
CA PRO A 214 5.84 2.41 8.53
C PRO A 214 5.86 3.42 7.39
N ALA A 215 6.30 2.96 6.22
CA ALA A 215 6.45 3.78 5.03
C ALA A 215 6.05 2.99 3.78
N ALA A 216 5.72 3.71 2.70
CA ALA A 216 5.47 3.14 1.38
C ALA A 216 5.90 4.10 0.27
N GLY A 217 6.24 3.56 -0.89
CA GLY A 217 6.60 4.34 -2.07
C GLY A 217 6.54 3.55 -3.37
N LEU A 218 6.50 4.29 -4.48
CA LEU A 218 6.50 3.74 -5.84
C LEU A 218 7.84 3.12 -6.23
N THR A 219 8.92 3.61 -5.65
CA THR A 219 10.28 3.11 -5.83
C THR A 219 10.93 2.87 -4.47
N ARG A 220 12.06 2.16 -4.47
CA ARG A 220 12.83 1.90 -3.25
C ARG A 220 13.29 3.20 -2.57
N GLU A 221 13.78 4.15 -3.34
CA GLU A 221 14.19 5.47 -2.84
C GLU A 221 12.99 6.22 -2.23
N HIS A 222 11.84 6.24 -2.92
CA HIS A 222 10.63 6.91 -2.43
C HIS A 222 10.16 6.35 -1.09
N TRP A 223 10.10 5.03 -0.96
CA TRP A 223 9.71 4.38 0.29
C TRP A 223 10.64 4.76 1.47
N LEU A 224 11.96 4.81 1.23
CA LEU A 224 12.93 5.18 2.25
C LEU A 224 12.84 6.67 2.62
N LEU A 225 12.62 7.54 1.63
CA LEU A 225 12.39 8.98 1.86
C LEU A 225 11.10 9.22 2.65
N ASP A 226 10.01 8.51 2.35
CA ASP A 226 8.74 8.56 3.10
C ASP A 226 8.98 8.19 4.57
N GLY A 227 9.69 7.09 4.83
CA GLY A 227 10.01 6.66 6.19
C GLY A 227 10.91 7.63 6.94
N ALA A 228 11.92 8.19 6.28
CA ALA A 228 12.82 9.18 6.86
C ALA A 228 12.09 10.48 7.25
N LEU A 229 11.24 11.02 6.36
CA LEU A 229 10.43 12.22 6.66
C LEU A 229 9.40 11.96 7.77
N ARG A 230 8.78 10.77 7.80
CA ARG A 230 7.85 10.37 8.86
C ARG A 230 8.54 10.20 10.21
N HIS A 231 9.78 9.71 10.22
CA HIS A 231 10.61 9.68 11.43
C HIS A 231 10.93 11.10 11.90
N LEU A 232 11.49 11.93 11.02
CA LEU A 232 11.89 13.29 11.34
C LEU A 232 10.72 14.15 11.84
N ALA A 233 9.50 13.91 11.34
CA ALA A 233 8.30 14.60 11.82
C ALA A 233 7.95 14.30 13.29
N ARG A 234 8.55 13.29 13.92
CA ARG A 234 8.37 12.98 15.35
C ARG A 234 9.40 13.68 16.23
N GLU A 235 10.47 14.18 15.63
CA GLU A 235 11.53 14.89 16.32
C GLU A 235 11.18 16.37 16.50
N GLU A 236 11.85 17.02 17.45
CA GLU A 236 11.78 18.46 17.62
C GLU A 236 12.66 19.13 16.55
N GLY A 237 12.09 20.10 15.82
CA GLY A 237 12.83 20.84 14.82
C GLY A 237 13.59 22.03 15.40
N ASP A 238 14.60 22.50 14.66
CA ASP A 238 15.53 23.52 15.14
C ASP A 238 14.96 24.94 15.13
N SER A 239 13.99 25.22 14.25
CA SER A 239 13.33 26.53 14.20
C SER A 239 11.88 26.40 13.77
N ARG A 240 11.03 27.29 14.29
CA ARG A 240 9.60 27.34 14.04
C ARG A 240 9.17 28.77 13.69
N ASP A 241 8.45 28.90 12.59
CA ASP A 241 7.96 30.16 12.03
C ASP A 241 6.43 30.12 11.89
N THR A 242 5.72 31.07 12.50
CA THR A 242 4.25 31.16 12.47
C THR A 242 3.72 32.18 11.47
N ASP A 243 4.61 32.95 10.83
CA ASP A 243 4.23 34.11 10.00
C ASP A 243 4.32 33.82 8.51
N THR A 244 4.56 32.57 8.11
CA THR A 244 4.59 32.16 6.71
C THR A 244 3.18 32.25 6.09
N PRO A 245 2.92 33.18 5.15
CA PRO A 245 1.59 33.32 4.57
C PRO A 245 1.34 32.21 3.53
N PRO A 246 0.12 31.64 3.47
CA PRO A 246 -0.24 30.72 2.41
C PRO A 246 -0.32 31.43 1.06
N HIS A 247 0.09 30.73 0.00
CA HIS A 247 -0.12 31.17 -1.38
C HIS A 247 -1.61 31.18 -1.76
N ALA A 248 -1.94 31.58 -2.99
CA ALA A 248 -3.32 31.79 -3.42
C ALA A 248 -4.23 30.55 -3.24
N GLU A 249 -3.77 29.36 -3.62
CA GLU A 249 -4.56 28.13 -3.46
C GLU A 249 -4.64 27.70 -2.00
N GLY A 250 -3.53 27.80 -1.25
CA GLY A 250 -3.54 27.58 0.19
C GLY A 250 -4.55 28.47 0.94
N ARG A 251 -4.75 29.71 0.49
CA ARG A 251 -5.80 30.59 1.06
C ARG A 251 -7.22 30.08 0.80
N ARG A 252 -7.47 29.44 -0.34
CA ARG A 252 -8.78 28.83 -0.65
C ARG A 252 -9.03 27.63 0.26
N VAL A 253 -8.06 26.72 0.36
CA VAL A 253 -8.14 25.54 1.25
C VAL A 253 -8.29 25.97 2.72
N LEU A 254 -7.57 27.00 3.15
CA LEU A 254 -7.69 27.56 4.50
C LEU A 254 -9.10 28.10 4.80
N ALA A 255 -9.78 28.70 3.81
CA ALA A 255 -11.16 29.15 3.98
C ALA A 255 -12.12 27.98 4.20
N GLU A 256 -11.95 26.87 3.47
CA GLU A 256 -12.72 25.63 3.66
C GLU A 256 -12.45 25.01 5.04
N VAL A 257 -11.18 24.96 5.47
CA VAL A 257 -10.82 24.49 6.82
C VAL A 257 -11.50 25.34 7.90
N ARG A 258 -11.50 26.67 7.77
CA ARG A 258 -12.20 27.57 8.71
C ARG A 258 -13.70 27.32 8.75
N ALA A 259 -14.33 27.08 7.59
CA ALA A 259 -15.76 26.80 7.51
C ALA A 259 -16.13 25.53 8.30
N LEU A 260 -15.29 24.48 8.22
CA LEU A 260 -15.50 23.23 8.96
C LEU A 260 -15.23 23.33 10.46
N LEU A 261 -14.37 24.26 10.89
CA LEU A 261 -13.97 24.42 12.30
C LEU A 261 -14.97 25.20 13.16
N GLY A 262 -16.07 25.71 12.60
CA GLY A 262 -17.18 26.30 13.35
C GLY A 262 -16.79 27.50 14.24
N GLY A 263 -15.73 28.24 13.86
CA GLY A 263 -15.26 29.44 14.57
C GLY A 263 -13.93 29.28 15.32
N ALA A 264 -13.35 28.08 15.39
CA ALA A 264 -11.97 27.94 15.86
C ALA A 264 -10.98 28.38 14.77
N GLU A 265 -10.08 29.30 15.11
CA GLU A 265 -9.11 29.83 14.14
C GLU A 265 -7.93 28.84 13.98
N PRO A 266 -7.66 28.37 12.75
CA PRO A 266 -6.49 27.55 12.48
C PRO A 266 -5.19 28.38 12.52
N VAL A 267 -4.19 27.85 13.22
CA VAL A 267 -2.84 28.41 13.30
C VAL A 267 -1.89 27.55 12.48
N LEU A 268 -1.11 28.22 11.63
CA LEU A 268 -0.10 27.63 10.78
C LEU A 268 1.28 27.85 11.38
N ALA A 269 2.11 26.81 11.38
CA ALA A 269 3.52 26.94 11.73
C ALA A 269 4.38 26.08 10.81
N VAL A 270 5.54 26.60 10.44
CA VAL A 270 6.54 25.94 9.61
C VAL A 270 7.76 25.65 10.45
N THR A 271 8.13 24.37 10.53
CA THR A 271 9.29 23.88 11.26
C THR A 271 10.39 23.51 10.28
N ARG A 272 11.63 23.91 10.56
CA ARG A 272 12.82 23.55 9.77
C ARG A 272 13.77 22.70 10.61
N TYR A 273 14.48 21.80 9.93
CA TYR A 273 15.44 20.88 10.54
C TYR A 273 16.84 21.13 9.97
N ALA A 274 17.85 21.15 10.82
CA ALA A 274 19.23 21.38 10.45
C ALA A 274 19.70 20.31 9.47
N GLY A 275 20.30 20.75 8.36
CA GLY A 275 20.80 19.84 7.32
C GLY A 275 19.73 19.26 6.38
N VAL A 276 18.43 19.56 6.58
CA VAL A 276 17.33 19.08 5.72
C VAL A 276 16.63 20.27 5.07
N GLY A 277 16.61 20.30 3.74
CA GLY A 277 16.10 21.44 2.96
C GLY A 277 14.58 21.52 2.87
N TRP A 278 13.87 20.44 3.19
CA TRP A 278 12.41 20.39 3.15
C TRP A 278 11.83 20.80 4.51
N PRO A 279 11.02 21.87 4.61
CA PRO A 279 10.31 22.19 5.85
C PRO A 279 9.08 21.32 6.07
N LEU A 280 8.63 21.26 7.33
CA LEU A 280 7.38 20.65 7.76
C LEU A 280 6.42 21.72 8.25
N ALA A 281 5.28 21.87 7.59
CA ALA A 281 4.22 22.73 8.09
C ALA A 281 3.21 21.94 8.93
N GLU A 282 2.58 22.62 9.86
CA GLU A 282 1.57 22.10 10.77
C GLU A 282 0.41 23.09 10.88
N VAL A 283 -0.81 22.55 10.83
CA VAL A 283 -2.05 23.28 11.10
C VAL A 283 -2.62 22.78 12.42
N THR A 284 -2.87 23.69 13.35
CA THR A 284 -3.51 23.40 14.64
C THR A 284 -4.74 24.27 14.83
N ALA A 285 -5.72 23.82 15.61
CA ALA A 285 -6.82 24.68 16.08
C ALA A 285 -7.17 24.33 17.52
N ALA A 286 -7.33 25.34 18.37
CA ALA A 286 -7.57 25.17 19.81
C ALA A 286 -6.58 24.19 20.48
N GLY A 287 -5.30 24.26 20.09
CA GLY A 287 -4.23 23.40 20.60
C GLY A 287 -4.23 21.95 20.09
N ARG A 288 -5.13 21.59 19.16
CA ARG A 288 -5.18 20.25 18.57
C ARG A 288 -4.55 20.24 17.17
N PRO A 289 -3.69 19.26 16.84
CA PRO A 289 -3.16 19.11 15.49
C PRO A 289 -4.25 18.64 14.54
N LEU A 290 -4.40 19.36 13.43
CA LEU A 290 -5.37 19.05 12.38
C LEU A 290 -4.70 18.34 11.19
N GLY A 291 -3.51 18.79 10.80
CA GLY A 291 -2.76 18.20 9.70
C GLY A 291 -1.33 18.75 9.60
N ARG A 292 -0.43 17.94 9.05
CA ARG A 292 0.99 18.24 8.85
C ARG A 292 1.39 17.83 7.45
N GLY A 293 2.31 18.57 6.83
CA GLY A 293 2.74 18.33 5.46
C GLY A 293 4.17 18.75 5.22
N TRP A 294 4.95 17.86 4.61
CA TRP A 294 6.29 18.18 4.10
C TRP A 294 6.19 18.80 2.70
N GLY A 295 7.17 19.61 2.33
CA GLY A 295 7.32 20.09 0.96
C GLY A 295 8.72 20.63 0.66
N PRO A 296 9.08 20.81 -0.62
CA PRO A 296 10.37 21.39 -1.02
C PRO A 296 10.55 22.84 -0.55
N THR A 297 9.44 23.57 -0.40
CA THR A 297 9.41 24.95 0.11
C THR A 297 8.40 25.10 1.24
N ALA A 298 8.50 26.21 1.98
CA ALA A 298 7.54 26.53 3.04
C ALA A 298 6.10 26.70 2.52
N ALA A 299 5.96 27.19 1.27
CA ALA A 299 4.66 27.32 0.62
C ALA A 299 4.06 25.94 0.30
N ASP A 300 4.86 25.03 -0.26
CA ASP A 300 4.42 23.66 -0.57
C ASP A 300 4.06 22.87 0.69
N ALA A 301 4.90 22.99 1.72
CA ALA A 301 4.65 22.37 3.03
C ALA A 301 3.33 22.89 3.65
N THR A 302 3.13 24.21 3.64
CA THR A 302 1.90 24.85 4.13
C THR A 302 0.67 24.37 3.37
N TYR A 303 0.76 24.30 2.04
CA TYR A 303 -0.31 23.77 1.20
C TYR A 303 -0.64 22.32 1.57
N ALA A 304 0.37 21.45 1.64
CA ALA A 304 0.20 20.05 2.02
C ALA A 304 -0.43 19.90 3.42
N ALA A 305 -0.01 20.71 4.39
CA ALA A 305 -0.57 20.68 5.74
C ALA A 305 -2.04 21.12 5.79
N LEU A 306 -2.43 22.13 5.01
CA LEU A 306 -3.82 22.59 4.88
C LEU A 306 -4.70 21.55 4.18
N CYS A 307 -4.22 20.97 3.08
CA CYS A 307 -4.94 19.91 2.38
C CYS A 307 -5.11 18.67 3.26
N THR A 308 -4.08 18.32 4.04
CA THR A 308 -4.15 17.23 5.02
C THR A 308 -5.17 17.53 6.12
N ALA A 309 -5.17 18.74 6.69
CA ALA A 309 -6.16 19.15 7.68
C ALA A 309 -7.59 19.09 7.13
N LEU A 310 -7.79 19.52 5.88
CA LEU A 310 -9.09 19.44 5.20
C LEU A 310 -9.51 17.99 4.97
N ALA A 311 -8.61 17.14 4.46
CA ALA A 311 -8.87 15.73 4.21
C ALA A 311 -9.23 14.98 5.51
N VAL A 312 -8.53 15.24 6.61
CA VAL A 312 -8.84 14.67 7.93
C VAL A 312 -10.24 15.08 8.39
N ALA A 313 -10.61 16.35 8.21
CA ALA A 313 -11.95 16.83 8.58
C ALA A 313 -13.05 16.22 7.71
N GLN A 314 -12.85 16.16 6.39
CA GLN A 314 -13.83 15.64 5.43
C GLN A 314 -14.01 14.12 5.50
N SER A 315 -12.96 13.38 5.86
CA SER A 315 -12.97 11.92 5.94
C SER A 315 -13.43 11.37 7.30
N GLY A 316 -13.78 12.24 8.26
CA GLY A 316 -14.12 11.81 9.62
C GLY A 316 -12.92 11.22 10.40
N GLY A 317 -11.70 11.54 9.97
CA GLY A 317 -10.46 11.12 10.63
C GLY A 317 -9.80 9.85 10.11
N THR A 318 -10.26 9.28 8.99
CA THR A 318 -9.62 8.12 8.34
C THR A 318 -8.39 8.50 7.51
N ALA A 319 -8.18 9.80 7.22
CA ALA A 319 -6.95 10.28 6.62
C ALA A 319 -5.80 10.40 7.63
N ASP A 320 -4.58 10.10 7.19
CA ASP A 320 -3.37 10.35 7.98
C ASP A 320 -3.22 11.86 8.24
N ARG A 321 -2.77 12.23 9.45
CA ARG A 321 -2.50 13.62 9.82
C ARG A 321 -1.15 14.10 9.32
N LEU A 322 -0.34 13.25 8.69
CA LEU A 322 0.94 13.62 8.09
C LEU A 322 0.98 13.22 6.60
N SER A 323 1.14 14.21 5.73
CA SER A 323 1.42 13.99 4.31
C SER A 323 2.90 14.15 3.98
N THR A 324 3.40 13.17 3.22
CA THR A 324 4.70 13.13 2.55
C THR A 324 4.52 13.14 1.02
N ASP A 325 3.30 13.40 0.54
CA ASP A 325 2.93 13.24 -0.88
C ASP A 325 3.62 14.27 -1.80
N ALA A 326 4.26 15.30 -1.23
CA ALA A 326 5.20 16.14 -1.98
C ALA A 326 6.33 15.34 -2.63
N LEU A 327 6.67 14.14 -2.12
CA LEU A 327 7.59 13.20 -2.77
C LEU A 327 7.07 12.70 -4.13
N LEU A 328 5.75 12.64 -4.33
CA LEU A 328 5.13 12.23 -5.60
C LEU A 328 5.27 13.29 -6.69
N THR A 329 5.27 14.57 -6.31
CA THR A 329 5.24 15.70 -7.24
C THR A 329 6.57 16.43 -7.39
N ALA A 330 7.49 16.26 -6.43
CA ALA A 330 8.82 16.85 -6.49
C ALA A 330 9.64 16.28 -7.66
N ASP A 331 10.37 17.17 -8.34
CA ASP A 331 11.29 16.78 -9.40
C ASP A 331 12.44 15.90 -8.85
N GLY A 332 13.15 15.23 -9.77
CA GLY A 332 14.24 14.33 -9.42
C GLY A 332 15.41 15.04 -8.71
N THR A 333 15.63 16.33 -8.98
CA THR A 333 16.71 17.12 -8.37
C THR A 333 16.41 17.39 -6.89
N ALA A 334 15.18 17.81 -6.59
CA ALA A 334 14.72 18.07 -5.23
C ALA A 334 14.74 16.79 -4.38
N ARG A 335 14.36 15.65 -4.96
CA ARG A 335 14.43 14.34 -4.30
C ARG A 335 15.87 13.86 -4.09
N ALA A 336 16.74 14.03 -5.09
CA ALA A 336 18.15 13.67 -4.96
C ALA A 336 18.86 14.50 -3.88
N ALA A 337 18.59 15.81 -3.82
CA ALA A 337 19.10 16.68 -2.77
C ALA A 337 18.59 16.27 -1.38
N LEU A 338 17.29 15.95 -1.27
CA LEU A 338 16.72 15.46 -0.01
C LEU A 338 17.37 14.14 0.43
N ARG A 339 17.60 13.20 -0.50
CA ARG A 339 18.29 11.94 -0.21
C ARG A 339 19.69 12.18 0.33
N GLU A 340 20.46 13.06 -0.30
CA GLU A 340 21.82 13.41 0.14
C GLU A 340 21.81 14.01 1.56
N GLN A 341 20.93 14.98 1.79
CA GLN A 341 20.73 15.65 3.08
C GLN A 341 20.34 14.68 4.21
N LEU A 342 19.35 13.81 3.96
CA LEU A 342 18.91 12.82 4.94
C LEU A 342 19.98 11.76 5.20
N SER A 343 20.75 11.37 4.18
CA SER A 343 21.84 10.40 4.34
C SER A 343 23.06 10.97 5.08
N ALA A 344 23.24 12.30 5.04
CA ALA A 344 24.30 12.98 5.79
C ALA A 344 23.96 13.13 7.28
N THR A 345 22.67 13.17 7.63
CA THR A 345 22.19 13.39 9.01
C THR A 345 22.05 12.09 9.80
N ALA A 346 21.62 11.00 9.15
CA ALA A 346 21.41 9.71 9.81
C ALA A 346 21.49 8.53 8.83
N VAL A 347 21.68 7.33 9.39
CA VAL A 347 21.52 6.08 8.64
C VAL A 347 20.04 5.69 8.68
N HIS A 348 19.39 5.75 7.51
CA HIS A 348 18.02 5.28 7.30
C HIS A 348 18.04 3.90 6.67
N GLU A 349 17.51 2.90 7.37
CA GLU A 349 17.54 1.50 6.98
C GLU A 349 16.12 0.92 6.97
N GLY A 350 15.65 0.53 5.79
CA GLY A 350 14.34 -0.07 5.56
C GLY A 350 14.40 -1.59 5.44
N HIS A 351 13.34 -2.23 5.92
CA HIS A 351 13.12 -3.67 5.76
C HIS A 351 11.92 -3.87 4.82
N PRO A 352 12.16 -4.21 3.55
CA PRO A 352 11.09 -4.29 2.57
C PRO A 352 10.17 -5.47 2.88
N ARG A 353 8.86 -5.25 2.76
CA ARG A 353 7.84 -6.30 2.70
C ARG A 353 7.26 -6.24 1.31
N ARG A 354 7.69 -7.15 0.43
CA ARG A 354 7.27 -7.14 -0.98
C ARG A 354 6.61 -8.43 -1.41
N THR A 355 6.52 -9.40 -0.51
CA THR A 355 5.84 -10.66 -0.78
C THR A 355 4.42 -10.63 -0.24
N ASP A 356 3.47 -11.05 -1.07
CA ASP A 356 2.12 -11.43 -0.67
C ASP A 356 1.81 -12.86 -1.14
N PRO A 357 1.20 -13.70 -0.29
CA PRO A 357 0.94 -15.10 -0.65
C PRO A 357 -0.01 -15.30 -1.84
N VAL A 358 -0.79 -14.30 -2.25
CA VAL A 358 -1.71 -14.41 -3.40
C VAL A 358 -1.17 -13.65 -4.61
N LEU A 359 -0.73 -12.41 -4.40
CA LEU A 359 -0.26 -11.51 -5.46
C LEU A 359 1.22 -11.73 -5.84
N GLY A 360 1.98 -12.49 -5.05
CA GLY A 360 3.42 -12.69 -5.26
C GLY A 360 4.20 -11.42 -4.92
N GLU A 361 4.98 -10.89 -5.87
CA GLU A 361 5.67 -9.61 -5.70
C GLU A 361 4.69 -8.43 -5.75
N LEU A 362 4.62 -7.65 -4.68
CA LEU A 362 3.83 -6.43 -4.63
C LEU A 362 4.47 -5.34 -5.48
N PRO A 363 3.70 -4.59 -6.30
CA PRO A 363 4.24 -3.63 -7.24
C PRO A 363 4.82 -2.36 -6.59
N PHE A 364 4.47 -2.08 -5.34
CA PHE A 364 5.01 -0.95 -4.57
C PHE A 364 5.95 -1.42 -3.45
N TRP A 365 6.85 -0.52 -3.05
CA TRP A 365 7.74 -0.73 -1.92
C TRP A 365 7.03 -0.32 -0.64
N HIS A 366 7.04 -1.19 0.37
CA HIS A 366 6.56 -0.83 1.70
C HIS A 366 7.29 -1.61 2.78
N GLY A 367 7.17 -1.15 4.02
CA GLY A 367 7.82 -1.76 5.17
C GLY A 367 8.33 -0.72 6.17
N PRO A 368 8.80 -1.17 7.35
CA PRO A 368 9.34 -0.27 8.35
C PRO A 368 10.70 0.30 7.94
N VAL A 369 10.90 1.58 8.23
CA VAL A 369 12.19 2.28 8.14
C VAL A 369 12.66 2.63 9.55
N THR A 370 13.89 2.23 9.86
CA THR A 370 14.56 2.55 11.12
C THR A 370 15.63 3.59 10.88
N VAL A 371 15.86 4.44 11.88
CA VAL A 371 16.83 5.53 11.81
C VAL A 371 17.84 5.35 12.93
N ARG A 372 19.12 5.49 12.61
CA ARG A 372 20.23 5.43 13.56
C ARG A 372 21.16 6.60 13.30
N ALA A 373 21.78 7.12 14.35
CA ALA A 373 22.82 8.13 14.19
C ALA A 373 23.92 7.60 13.24
N VAL A 374 24.48 8.49 12.41
CA VAL A 374 25.68 8.14 11.65
C VAL A 374 26.75 7.76 12.68
N PRO A 375 27.37 6.57 12.58
CA PRO A 375 28.46 6.21 13.47
C PRO A 375 29.54 7.27 13.31
N THR A 376 29.68 8.10 14.34
CA THR A 376 30.84 8.96 14.48
C THR A 376 31.99 7.98 14.60
N THR A 377 32.90 7.98 13.63
CA THR A 377 34.20 7.33 13.79
C THR A 377 34.88 8.00 14.98
N ALA A 378 34.67 7.46 16.17
CA ALA A 378 35.35 7.83 17.37
C ALA A 378 36.64 7.00 17.44
N GLU A 379 37.75 7.73 17.56
CA GLU A 379 39.02 7.28 18.10
C GLU A 379 39.85 6.34 17.20
N GLU A 380 40.72 6.95 16.38
CA GLU A 380 42.10 6.47 16.29
C GLU A 380 42.70 6.44 17.72
N SER A 381 42.39 5.36 18.44
CA SER A 381 43.14 4.91 19.59
C SER A 381 44.38 4.21 19.06
N GLY A 382 45.54 4.72 19.46
CA GLY A 382 46.86 4.20 19.11
C GLY A 382 47.89 5.31 19.31
N ASP A 383 47.94 5.93 20.49
CA ASP A 383 48.88 5.48 21.52
C ASP A 383 49.55 4.13 21.19
N ALA A 384 50.70 4.23 20.53
CA ALA A 384 51.74 3.25 20.58
C ALA A 384 53.02 3.99 20.97
N ASP A 385 53.33 3.94 22.26
CA ASP A 385 54.70 3.89 22.76
C ASP A 385 55.54 2.98 21.84
N HIS A 386 56.54 3.55 21.16
CA HIS A 386 57.91 3.03 21.08
C HIS A 386 58.89 4.02 20.46
#